data_AF-A0A945EUI8-F1
#
_entry.id   AF-A0A945EUI8-F1
#
_cell.length_a   1.000
_cell.length_b   1.000
_cell.length_c   1.000
_cell.angle_alpha   90.00
_cell.angle_beta   90.00
_cell.angle_gamma   90.00
#
_symmetry.space_group_name_H-M   'P 1'
#
loop_
_entity.id
_entity.type
_entity.pdbx_description
1 polymer ?
#
loop_
_entity_poly.entity_id
_entity_poly.type
_entity_poly.pdbx_seq_one_letter_code
_entity_poly.pdbx_strand_id
1 'polypeptide(L)'
;MRTKFSIFIFLFVPLQLFCQPPNGSQDPLGGMIYRNAFQQKDLYLEFEDVLRDLESKGNTPSVARVARKKPPHQAIVMAGPAHNEFCLNGYCIDIDVPSSKSRLENRAIEYKKACLQRLYDERRRTILQPAKVNLSLIALVMGSMGISVEMLGMNDSMGGSFSIFAALINTAFLMKEVIDSGFNLANPPDHPLNTLEEEYAIWKHTIPHQTWPMVEEKFMTARQNPFAQREAIDFIQFALGFKSFIPKTPLSNTQIQTMIHRVNARIDSFFDQYEKFDQEPKGLIKLRVGQFLLALEDPKQGPARGLHLYGPPGVGKTHFARSLKEWINEASQDNFLESISGFENIVVSSPEELEGSPNSPSVFLRLLRSQITKKTRGTVVLMDEAEWLNDPTMKAPAKRVFNNGDLSTIQTDYFGNGEDGTGISLPMYPMLLIAASNQKIEDDALASRFDCVDFPNPTPHALLEHAQDVASKSAMLQLMRRYRTSSQENIDAWLKKKNVKNFREIDAGLKNGLLLIE
;
A
#
# COMPACT_ATOMS: atom_id res chain seq x y z
N MET A 1 -36.92 -14.03 -63.04
CA MET A 1 -37.41 -14.17 -61.64
C MET A 1 -36.33 -14.61 -60.62
N ARG A 2 -35.06 -14.86 -60.99
CA ARG A 2 -34.02 -15.33 -60.06
C ARG A 2 -33.21 -14.25 -59.33
N THR A 3 -33.21 -13.00 -59.79
CA THR A 3 -32.44 -11.88 -59.19
C THR A 3 -33.18 -11.07 -58.12
N LYS A 4 -34.49 -11.33 -57.89
CA LYS A 4 -35.29 -10.58 -56.90
C LYS A 4 -35.37 -11.28 -55.53
N PHE A 5 -34.97 -12.55 -55.41
CA PHE A 5 -35.07 -13.30 -54.16
C PHE A 5 -33.83 -13.14 -53.26
N SER A 6 -32.64 -12.94 -53.84
CA SER A 6 -31.39 -12.78 -53.07
C SER A 6 -31.27 -11.42 -52.37
N ILE A 7 -31.97 -10.39 -52.85
CA ILE A 7 -32.03 -9.06 -52.19
C ILE A 7 -33.08 -9.05 -51.07
N PHE A 8 -34.06 -9.97 -51.10
CA PHE A 8 -35.13 -10.03 -50.11
C PHE A 8 -34.66 -10.61 -48.75
N ILE A 9 -33.60 -11.43 -48.72
CA ILE A 9 -33.09 -12.02 -47.47
C ILE A 9 -32.19 -11.02 -46.70
N PHE A 10 -31.49 -10.12 -47.38
CA PHE A 10 -30.70 -9.06 -46.72
C PHE A 10 -31.56 -7.95 -46.09
N LEU A 11 -32.79 -7.75 -46.58
CA LEU A 11 -33.73 -6.74 -46.07
C LEU A 11 -34.61 -7.24 -44.91
N PHE A 12 -34.64 -8.54 -44.64
CA PHE A 12 -35.53 -9.17 -43.65
C PHE A 12 -34.82 -9.99 -42.56
N VAL A 13 -33.49 -9.91 -42.43
CA VAL A 13 -32.89 -10.17 -41.12
C VAL A 13 -33.22 -8.94 -40.28
N PRO A 14 -34.09 -9.05 -39.25
CA PRO A 14 -34.41 -7.91 -38.42
C PRO A 14 -33.11 -7.32 -37.88
N LEU A 15 -32.87 -6.02 -38.07
CA LEU A 15 -31.85 -5.27 -37.32
C LEU A 15 -31.97 -5.53 -35.80
N GLN A 16 -33.15 -5.95 -35.33
CA GLN A 16 -33.41 -6.34 -33.95
C GLN A 16 -32.64 -7.60 -33.48
N LEU A 17 -32.19 -8.50 -34.37
CA LEU A 17 -31.30 -9.63 -33.99
C LEU A 17 -29.85 -9.20 -33.77
N PHE A 18 -29.43 -8.09 -34.38
CA PHE A 18 -28.11 -7.47 -34.18
C PHE A 18 -28.11 -6.46 -33.02
N CYS A 19 -29.28 -5.99 -32.59
CA CYS A 19 -29.45 -5.06 -31.46
C CYS A 19 -29.95 -5.72 -30.17
N GLN A 20 -29.90 -7.05 -30.04
CA GLN A 20 -30.05 -7.67 -28.73
C GLN A 20 -28.71 -7.55 -27.98
N PRO A 21 -28.66 -6.84 -26.84
CA PRO A 21 -27.46 -6.85 -26.01
C PRO A 21 -27.12 -8.31 -25.69
N PRO A 22 -25.84 -8.69 -25.72
CA PRO A 22 -25.43 -10.07 -25.49
C PRO A 22 -26.06 -10.58 -24.19
N ASN A 23 -26.79 -11.69 -24.29
CA ASN A 23 -27.22 -12.46 -23.14
C ASN A 23 -25.95 -12.95 -22.42
N GLY A 24 -25.59 -12.26 -21.33
CA GLY A 24 -24.37 -12.51 -20.56
C GLY A 24 -23.40 -11.35 -20.70
N SER A 25 -23.35 -10.53 -19.66
CA SER A 25 -22.45 -9.40 -19.42
C SER A 25 -20.97 -9.83 -19.37
N GLN A 26 -20.40 -10.30 -20.47
CA GLN A 26 -18.95 -10.51 -20.56
C GLN A 26 -18.31 -9.19 -20.97
N ASP A 27 -17.51 -8.65 -20.05
CA ASP A 27 -16.66 -7.49 -20.29
C ASP A 27 -15.80 -7.73 -21.55
N PRO A 28 -15.80 -6.83 -22.56
CA PRO A 28 -15.00 -7.00 -23.77
C PRO A 28 -13.49 -7.04 -23.52
N LEU A 29 -13.05 -6.64 -22.33
CA LEU A 29 -11.67 -6.74 -21.86
C LEU A 29 -11.40 -7.99 -21.00
N GLY A 30 -12.37 -8.90 -20.83
CA GLY A 30 -12.21 -10.13 -20.05
C GLY A 30 -11.09 -11.05 -20.56
N GLY A 31 -10.75 -10.99 -21.85
CA GLY A 31 -9.65 -11.74 -22.46
C GLY A 31 -8.28 -11.03 -22.43
N MET A 32 -8.18 -9.84 -21.82
CA MET A 32 -6.97 -9.04 -21.84
C MET A 32 -5.84 -9.70 -21.06
N ILE A 33 -4.66 -9.87 -21.64
CA ILE A 33 -3.50 -10.44 -20.95
C ILE A 33 -2.70 -9.31 -20.28
N TYR A 34 -2.92 -9.08 -18.98
CA TYR A 34 -2.31 -7.97 -18.26
C TYR A 34 -0.78 -7.99 -18.21
N ARG A 35 -0.16 -9.18 -18.27
CA ARG A 35 1.30 -9.31 -18.34
C ARG A 35 1.90 -8.55 -19.53
N ASN A 36 1.20 -8.52 -20.66
CA ASN A 36 1.63 -7.80 -21.86
C ASN A 36 1.33 -6.30 -21.73
N ALA A 37 0.16 -5.96 -21.19
CA ALA A 37 -0.29 -4.58 -21.00
C ALA A 37 0.63 -3.79 -20.05
N PHE A 38 1.17 -4.45 -19.03
CA PHE A 38 2.06 -3.86 -18.05
C PHE A 38 3.54 -4.20 -18.29
N GLN A 39 3.91 -4.71 -19.46
CA GLN A 39 5.31 -4.97 -19.80
C GLN A 39 6.04 -3.64 -20.04
N GLN A 40 6.99 -3.30 -19.17
CA GLN A 40 7.68 -1.99 -19.18
C GLN A 40 9.19 -2.10 -19.35
N LYS A 41 9.72 -3.29 -19.70
CA LYS A 41 11.17 -3.54 -19.78
C LYS A 41 11.89 -2.54 -20.69
N ASP A 42 11.33 -2.26 -21.86
CA ASP A 42 11.92 -1.34 -22.83
C ASP A 42 11.81 0.13 -22.37
N LEU A 43 10.69 0.48 -21.72
CA LEU A 43 10.48 1.80 -21.12
C LEU A 43 11.46 2.07 -19.98
N TYR A 44 11.78 1.06 -19.15
CA TYR A 44 12.76 1.22 -18.07
C TYR A 44 14.17 1.51 -18.58
N LEU A 45 14.53 0.98 -19.75
CA LEU A 45 15.80 1.26 -20.40
C LEU A 45 15.85 2.66 -21.03
N GLU A 46 14.73 3.13 -21.58
CA GLU A 46 14.60 4.43 -22.22
C GLU A 46 14.58 5.60 -21.21
N PHE A 47 13.91 5.40 -20.07
CA PHE A 47 13.70 6.41 -19.02
C PHE A 47 14.54 6.13 -17.75
N GLU A 48 15.70 5.48 -17.90
CA GLU A 48 16.57 5.08 -16.79
C GLU A 48 17.04 6.27 -15.93
N ASP A 49 17.18 7.44 -16.54
CA ASP A 49 17.53 8.71 -15.89
C ASP A 49 16.44 9.17 -14.92
N VAL A 50 15.17 9.14 -15.36
CA VAL A 50 14.01 9.49 -14.54
C VAL A 50 13.84 8.50 -13.37
N LEU A 51 13.97 7.20 -13.64
CA LEU A 51 13.81 6.16 -12.60
C LEU A 51 14.94 6.19 -11.56
N ARG A 52 16.14 6.64 -11.96
CA ARG A 52 17.28 6.84 -11.06
C ARG A 52 17.04 8.00 -10.10
N ASP A 53 16.50 9.11 -10.62
CA ASP A 53 16.17 10.30 -9.83
C ASP A 53 15.02 10.03 -8.85
N LEU A 54 14.06 9.19 -9.25
CA LEU A 54 12.97 8.73 -8.39
C LEU A 54 13.37 7.65 -7.36
N GLU A 55 14.67 7.31 -7.25
CA GLU A 55 15.22 6.28 -6.35
C GLU A 55 14.54 4.89 -6.46
N SER A 56 13.79 4.66 -7.55
CA SER A 56 12.93 3.49 -7.76
C SER A 56 13.66 2.23 -8.26
N LYS A 57 14.97 2.34 -8.55
CA LYS A 57 15.77 1.26 -9.16
C LYS A 57 15.77 -0.05 -8.36
N GLY A 58 15.66 0.03 -7.04
CA GLY A 58 15.62 -1.16 -6.17
C GLY A 58 14.36 -2.01 -6.35
N ASN A 59 13.26 -1.42 -6.84
CA ASN A 59 11.98 -2.10 -7.02
C ASN A 59 11.75 -2.59 -8.46
N THR A 60 12.61 -2.18 -9.39
CA THR A 60 12.59 -2.67 -10.77
C THR A 60 13.39 -3.97 -10.89
N PRO A 61 12.99 -4.93 -11.74
CA PRO A 61 13.76 -6.15 -11.96
C PRO A 61 15.16 -5.75 -12.40
N SER A 62 16.18 -6.38 -11.81
CA SER A 62 17.55 -6.16 -12.24
C SER A 62 17.63 -6.42 -13.74
N VAL A 63 17.73 -5.36 -14.54
CA VAL A 63 18.03 -5.48 -15.95
C VAL A 63 19.50 -5.89 -15.96
N ALA A 64 19.72 -7.20 -15.80
CA ALA A 64 21.01 -7.83 -15.95
C ALA A 64 21.66 -7.21 -17.18
N ARG A 65 22.91 -6.76 -17.00
CA ARG A 65 23.76 -6.13 -17.99
C ARG A 65 23.68 -6.89 -19.33
N VAL A 66 22.68 -6.57 -20.15
CA VAL A 66 22.73 -6.85 -21.57
C VAL A 66 23.77 -5.85 -22.04
N ALA A 67 24.97 -6.37 -22.24
CA ALA A 67 26.12 -5.63 -22.70
C ALA A 67 25.68 -4.64 -23.79
N ARG A 68 25.63 -3.35 -23.44
CA ARG A 68 25.66 -2.31 -24.46
C ARG A 68 26.98 -2.52 -25.19
N LYS A 69 26.96 -3.22 -26.31
CA LYS A 69 27.87 -2.92 -27.40
C LYS A 69 27.65 -1.43 -27.65
N LYS A 70 28.58 -0.60 -27.19
CA LYS A 70 28.67 0.80 -27.58
C LYS A 70 28.52 0.83 -29.11
N PRO A 71 27.53 1.55 -29.68
CA PRO A 71 27.70 1.96 -31.06
C PRO A 71 29.00 2.76 -31.14
N PRO A 72 29.92 2.47 -32.09
CA PRO A 72 31.06 3.32 -32.30
C PRO A 72 30.51 4.65 -32.83
N HIS A 73 31.09 5.74 -32.35
CA HIS A 73 30.76 7.13 -32.69
C HIS A 73 29.55 7.71 -31.97
N GLN A 74 29.81 8.36 -30.83
CA GLN A 74 29.37 9.74 -30.58
C GLN A 74 30.26 10.37 -29.50
N ALA A 75 30.53 11.65 -29.70
CA ALA A 75 31.73 12.35 -29.28
C ALA A 75 31.89 12.48 -27.76
N ILE A 76 33.16 12.48 -27.34
CA ILE A 76 33.61 13.00 -26.05
C ILE A 76 33.27 14.50 -26.05
N VAL A 77 32.23 14.89 -25.32
CA VAL A 77 32.04 16.30 -24.93
C VAL A 77 32.77 16.47 -23.62
N MET A 78 33.94 17.11 -23.68
CA MET A 78 34.63 17.58 -22.48
C MET A 78 33.78 18.68 -21.83
N ALA A 79 33.52 18.52 -20.53
CA ALA A 79 32.92 19.55 -19.70
C ALA A 79 33.86 20.76 -19.65
N GLY A 80 33.44 21.88 -20.26
CA GLY A 80 33.98 23.22 -20.03
C GLY A 80 32.98 24.05 -19.21
N PRO A 81 33.44 25.08 -18.48
CA PRO A 81 32.60 25.83 -17.56
C PRO A 81 31.53 26.63 -18.31
N ALA A 82 30.36 26.72 -17.68
CA ALA A 82 29.16 27.37 -18.18
C ALA A 82 29.42 28.85 -18.50
N HIS A 83 29.32 29.23 -19.78
CA HIS A 83 28.82 30.53 -20.28
C HIS A 83 28.66 30.40 -21.80
N ASN A 84 27.43 30.37 -22.31
CA ASN A 84 27.15 30.39 -23.74
C ASN A 84 26.16 31.51 -24.05
N GLU A 85 26.66 32.74 -24.22
CA GLU A 85 26.00 33.77 -25.02
C GLU A 85 26.41 33.55 -26.48
N PHE A 86 25.44 33.33 -27.37
CA PHE A 86 25.67 33.32 -28.81
C PHE A 86 25.14 34.63 -29.40
N CYS A 87 26.06 35.54 -29.74
CA CYS A 87 25.70 36.76 -30.47
C CYS A 87 25.89 36.56 -31.97
N LEU A 88 24.82 36.73 -32.74
CA LEU A 88 24.86 36.88 -34.20
C LEU A 88 24.21 38.22 -34.54
N ASN A 89 24.98 39.13 -35.16
CA ASN A 89 24.53 40.45 -35.63
C ASN A 89 23.76 41.30 -34.60
N GLY A 90 24.28 41.42 -33.37
CA GLY A 90 23.78 42.42 -32.41
C GLY A 90 22.42 42.12 -31.77
N TYR A 91 21.85 40.93 -32.00
CA TYR A 91 20.68 40.44 -31.27
C TYR A 91 21.10 39.29 -30.33
N CYS A 92 20.89 39.48 -29.03
CA CYS A 92 20.94 38.39 -28.06
C CYS A 92 19.60 37.65 -28.14
N ILE A 93 19.61 36.40 -28.59
CA ILE A 93 18.46 35.51 -28.45
C ILE A 93 18.71 34.73 -27.18
N ASP A 94 17.97 35.06 -26.12
CA ASP A 94 17.84 34.17 -24.97
C ASP A 94 17.15 32.89 -25.44
N ILE A 95 17.96 31.87 -25.74
CA ILE A 95 17.43 30.52 -25.86
C ILE A 95 17.13 30.12 -24.42
N ASP A 96 15.85 30.13 -24.04
CA ASP A 96 15.37 29.50 -22.81
C ASP A 96 15.76 28.02 -22.85
N VAL A 97 16.96 27.71 -22.37
CA VAL A 97 17.39 26.34 -22.13
C VAL A 97 16.65 25.92 -20.87
N PRO A 98 15.65 25.01 -20.96
CA PRO A 98 14.93 24.57 -19.77
C PRO A 98 15.95 24.06 -18.75
N SER A 99 15.89 24.63 -17.54
CA SER A 99 16.66 24.20 -16.38
C SER A 99 16.67 22.67 -16.27
N SER A 100 17.75 22.08 -15.73
CA SER A 100 17.85 20.63 -15.54
C SER A 100 16.62 20.02 -14.86
N LYS A 101 15.99 20.76 -13.94
CA LYS A 101 14.76 20.37 -13.24
C LYS A 101 13.54 20.29 -14.16
N SER A 102 13.31 21.29 -15.02
CA SER A 102 12.18 21.27 -15.96
C SER A 102 12.32 20.22 -17.06
N ARG A 103 13.56 19.84 -17.44
CA ARG A 103 13.81 18.71 -18.33
C ARG A 103 13.40 17.37 -17.72
N LEU A 104 13.74 17.14 -16.45
CA LEU A 104 13.36 15.91 -15.74
C LEU A 104 11.84 15.80 -15.55
N GLU A 105 11.18 16.89 -15.21
CA GLU A 105 9.71 16.94 -15.09
C GLU A 105 9.03 16.60 -16.43
N ASN A 106 9.54 17.14 -17.54
CA ASN A 106 9.03 16.82 -18.88
C ASN A 106 9.24 15.34 -19.24
N ARG A 107 10.41 14.76 -18.96
CA ARG A 107 10.65 13.33 -19.21
C ARG A 107 9.78 12.42 -18.33
N ALA A 108 9.47 12.83 -17.10
CA ALA A 108 8.55 12.10 -16.23
C ALA A 108 7.12 12.10 -16.80
N ILE A 109 6.69 13.19 -17.44
CA ILE A 109 5.40 13.25 -18.15
C ILE A 109 5.40 12.33 -19.37
N GLU A 110 6.49 12.32 -20.15
CA GLU A 110 6.66 11.42 -21.30
C GLU A 110 6.58 9.95 -20.89
N TYR A 111 7.26 9.57 -19.80
CA TYR A 111 7.21 8.22 -19.25
C TYR A 111 5.79 7.79 -18.90
N LYS A 112 5.02 8.65 -18.21
CA LYS A 112 3.62 8.39 -17.87
C LYS A 112 2.76 8.17 -19.11
N LYS A 113 2.93 9.02 -20.13
CA LYS A 113 2.21 8.89 -21.41
C LYS A 113 2.55 7.58 -22.12
N ALA A 114 3.83 7.19 -22.16
CA ALA A 114 4.26 5.95 -22.79
C ALA A 114 3.67 4.70 -22.08
N CYS A 115 3.61 4.72 -20.74
CA CYS A 115 2.98 3.65 -19.95
C CYS A 115 1.49 3.51 -20.27
N LEU A 116 0.76 4.63 -20.32
CA LEU A 116 -0.66 4.63 -20.66
C LEU A 116 -0.92 4.22 -22.10
N GLN A 117 -0.09 4.68 -23.04
CA GLN A 117 -0.21 4.31 -24.45
C GLN A 117 -0.09 2.79 -24.62
N ARG A 118 0.84 2.15 -23.91
CA ARG A 118 0.99 0.68 -23.93
C ARG A 118 -0.27 -0.04 -23.43
N LEU A 119 -0.87 0.46 -22.34
CA LEU A 119 -2.13 -0.07 -21.81
C LEU A 119 -3.27 0.06 -22.82
N TYR A 120 -3.42 1.24 -23.43
CA TYR A 120 -4.47 1.50 -24.42
C TYR A 120 -4.29 0.67 -25.71
N ASP A 121 -3.05 0.47 -26.16
CA ASP A 121 -2.76 -0.39 -27.31
C ASP A 121 -3.19 -1.85 -27.05
N GLU A 122 -2.94 -2.38 -25.85
CA GLU A 122 -3.36 -3.72 -25.48
C GLU A 122 -4.88 -3.83 -25.24
N ARG A 123 -5.53 -2.79 -24.68
CA ARG A 123 -7.01 -2.72 -24.62
C ARG A 123 -7.62 -2.78 -26.03
N ARG A 124 -7.12 -1.94 -26.94
CA ARG A 124 -7.55 -1.90 -28.35
C ARG A 124 -7.31 -3.24 -29.05
N ARG A 125 -6.15 -3.86 -28.83
CA ARG A 125 -5.83 -5.17 -29.40
C ARG A 125 -6.79 -6.25 -28.90
N THR A 126 -7.10 -6.25 -27.62
CA THR A 126 -8.03 -7.21 -27.00
C THR A 126 -9.44 -7.06 -27.57
N ILE A 127 -9.97 -5.83 -27.61
CA ILE A 127 -11.30 -5.54 -28.18
C ILE A 127 -11.38 -5.95 -29.66
N LEU A 128 -10.30 -5.74 -30.43
CA LEU A 128 -10.27 -6.09 -31.86
C LEU A 128 -9.93 -7.55 -32.14
N GLN A 129 -9.55 -8.34 -31.14
CA GLN A 129 -9.14 -9.74 -31.34
C GLN A 129 -10.26 -10.61 -31.90
N PRO A 130 -11.51 -10.58 -31.38
CA PRO A 130 -12.63 -11.31 -31.96
C PRO A 130 -12.90 -10.88 -33.40
N ALA A 131 -12.90 -9.57 -33.68
CA ALA A 131 -13.07 -9.05 -35.04
C ALA A 131 -12.00 -9.58 -36.01
N LYS A 132 -10.73 -9.62 -35.62
CA LYS A 132 -9.65 -10.14 -36.47
C LYS A 132 -9.83 -11.61 -36.80
N VAL A 133 -10.15 -12.43 -35.79
CA VAL A 133 -10.40 -13.87 -35.97
C VAL A 133 -11.61 -14.07 -36.88
N ASN A 134 -12.71 -13.36 -36.63
CA ASN A 134 -13.94 -13.53 -37.39
C ASN A 134 -13.85 -12.99 -38.81
N LEU A 135 -13.13 -11.87 -39.05
CA LEU A 135 -12.83 -11.41 -40.41
C LEU A 135 -11.99 -12.42 -41.18
N SER A 136 -11.01 -13.06 -40.54
CA SER A 136 -10.21 -14.11 -41.18
C SER A 136 -11.04 -15.35 -41.53
N LEU A 137 -11.98 -15.74 -40.65
CA LEU A 137 -12.93 -16.83 -40.89
C LEU A 137 -13.90 -16.49 -42.02
N ILE A 138 -14.43 -15.26 -42.06
CA ILE A 138 -15.30 -14.79 -43.15
C ILE A 138 -14.54 -14.85 -44.48
N ALA A 139 -13.30 -14.36 -44.52
CA ALA A 139 -12.49 -14.41 -45.72
C ALA A 139 -12.25 -15.86 -46.19
N LEU A 140 -12.02 -16.79 -45.26
CA LEU A 140 -11.83 -18.21 -45.55
C LEU A 140 -13.12 -18.88 -46.05
N VAL A 141 -14.26 -18.64 -45.39
CA VAL A 141 -15.57 -19.17 -45.79
C VAL A 141 -15.94 -18.65 -47.18
N MET A 142 -15.83 -17.35 -47.41
CA MET A 142 -16.14 -16.73 -48.70
C MET A 142 -15.17 -17.17 -49.81
N GLY A 143 -13.88 -17.30 -49.50
CA GLY A 143 -12.87 -17.83 -50.43
C GLY A 143 -13.16 -19.28 -50.83
N SER A 144 -13.50 -20.14 -49.86
CA SER A 144 -13.87 -21.54 -50.12
C SER A 144 -15.16 -21.67 -50.93
N MET A 145 -16.14 -20.78 -50.69
CA MET A 145 -17.38 -20.70 -51.47
C MET A 145 -17.09 -20.30 -52.92
N GLY A 146 -16.27 -19.26 -53.14
CA GLY A 146 -15.89 -18.80 -54.47
C GLY A 146 -15.23 -19.91 -55.30
N ILE A 147 -14.26 -20.61 -54.71
CA ILE A 147 -13.60 -21.75 -55.36
C ILE A 147 -14.59 -22.89 -55.65
N SER A 148 -15.51 -23.20 -54.74
CA SER A 148 -16.48 -24.27 -54.94
C SER A 148 -17.48 -23.95 -56.05
N VAL A 149 -17.94 -22.70 -56.13
CA VAL A 149 -18.85 -22.23 -57.19
C VAL A 149 -18.15 -22.24 -58.55
N GLU A 150 -16.88 -21.82 -58.61
CA GLU A 150 -16.11 -21.69 -59.84
C GLU A 150 -15.55 -23.03 -60.35
N MET A 151 -14.98 -23.86 -59.48
CA MET A 151 -14.34 -25.13 -59.87
C MET A 151 -15.29 -26.33 -59.96
N LEU A 152 -16.32 -26.40 -59.10
CA LEU A 152 -17.22 -27.57 -59.07
C LEU A 152 -18.49 -27.38 -59.89
N GLY A 153 -18.65 -26.24 -60.57
CA GLY A 153 -19.79 -25.99 -61.46
C GLY A 153 -21.14 -26.11 -60.74
N MET A 154 -21.20 -25.80 -59.44
CA MET A 154 -22.37 -26.03 -58.59
C MET A 154 -23.57 -25.11 -58.86
N ASN A 155 -23.54 -24.34 -59.95
CA ASN A 155 -24.55 -23.33 -60.30
C ASN A 155 -25.97 -23.90 -60.50
N ASP A 156 -26.12 -25.19 -60.81
CA ASP A 156 -27.42 -25.83 -61.07
C ASP A 156 -27.79 -26.95 -60.09
N SER A 157 -26.97 -27.20 -59.05
CA SER A 157 -27.22 -28.25 -58.04
C SER A 157 -27.89 -27.66 -56.79
N MET A 158 -28.95 -28.31 -56.29
CA MET A 158 -29.56 -27.93 -55.00
C MET A 158 -28.52 -27.94 -53.85
N GLY A 159 -27.52 -28.82 -53.88
CA GLY A 159 -26.42 -28.83 -52.90
C GLY A 159 -25.56 -27.56 -52.94
N GLY A 160 -25.37 -26.97 -54.11
CA GLY A 160 -24.68 -25.69 -54.29
C GLY A 160 -25.43 -24.54 -53.61
N SER A 161 -26.75 -24.47 -53.80
CA SER A 161 -27.57 -23.44 -53.14
C SER A 161 -27.59 -23.55 -51.61
N PHE A 162 -27.59 -24.77 -51.05
CA PHE A 162 -27.50 -24.97 -49.59
C PHE A 162 -26.14 -24.54 -49.04
N SER A 163 -25.04 -24.81 -49.74
CA SER A 163 -23.70 -24.40 -49.33
C SER A 163 -23.53 -22.88 -49.30
N ILE A 164 -24.06 -22.17 -50.30
CA ILE A 164 -24.08 -20.70 -50.36
C ILE A 164 -24.92 -20.12 -49.23
N PHE A 165 -26.10 -20.70 -48.98
CA PHE A 165 -26.96 -20.27 -47.89
C PHE A 165 -26.31 -20.45 -46.51
N ALA A 166 -25.70 -21.60 -46.26
CA ALA A 166 -24.96 -21.87 -45.02
C ALA A 166 -23.77 -20.91 -44.85
N ALA A 167 -23.02 -20.64 -45.92
CA ALA A 167 -21.92 -19.67 -45.91
C ALA A 167 -22.39 -18.25 -45.58
N LEU A 168 -23.53 -17.81 -46.16
CA LEU A 168 -24.12 -16.50 -45.88
C LEU A 168 -24.60 -16.37 -44.43
N ILE A 169 -25.27 -17.41 -43.90
CA ILE A 169 -25.71 -17.41 -42.50
C ILE A 169 -24.52 -17.38 -41.54
N ASN A 170 -23.51 -18.24 -41.77
CA ASN A 170 -22.29 -18.24 -40.94
C ASN A 170 -21.57 -16.89 -41.00
N THR A 171 -21.50 -16.27 -42.18
CA THR A 171 -20.94 -14.93 -42.34
C THR A 171 -21.72 -13.89 -41.56
N ALA A 172 -23.06 -13.94 -41.57
CA ALA A 172 -23.89 -13.01 -40.80
C ALA A 172 -23.67 -13.15 -39.29
N PHE A 173 -23.55 -14.37 -38.78
CA PHE A 173 -23.22 -14.61 -37.36
C PHE A 173 -21.81 -14.09 -37.00
N LEU A 174 -20.80 -14.35 -37.84
CA LEU A 174 -19.44 -13.85 -37.62
C LEU A 174 -19.35 -12.32 -37.71
N MET A 175 -20.14 -11.70 -38.58
CA MET A 175 -20.21 -10.24 -38.71
C MET A 175 -20.76 -9.55 -37.47
N LYS A 176 -21.64 -10.21 -36.71
CA LYS A 176 -22.14 -9.66 -35.43
C LYS A 176 -20.99 -9.34 -34.48
N GLU A 177 -20.09 -10.30 -34.27
CA GLU A 177 -18.92 -10.12 -33.40
C GLU A 177 -17.95 -9.03 -33.89
N VAL A 178 -17.84 -8.84 -35.22
CA VAL A 178 -17.05 -7.75 -35.82
C VAL A 178 -17.68 -6.39 -35.51
N ILE A 179 -19.00 -6.29 -35.65
CA ILE A 179 -19.77 -5.08 -35.34
C ILE A 179 -19.69 -4.78 -33.84
N ASP A 180 -19.89 -5.78 -32.98
CA ASP A 180 -19.82 -5.65 -31.52
C ASP A 180 -18.42 -5.18 -31.08
N SER A 181 -17.35 -5.73 -31.66
CA SER A 181 -15.97 -5.27 -31.42
C SER A 181 -15.76 -3.81 -31.85
N GLY A 182 -16.33 -3.41 -33.00
CA GLY A 182 -16.28 -2.03 -33.48
C GLY A 182 -17.05 -1.06 -32.58
N PHE A 183 -18.22 -1.47 -32.11
CA PHE A 183 -19.04 -0.70 -31.17
C PHE A 183 -18.33 -0.54 -29.82
N ASN A 184 -17.78 -1.62 -29.28
CA ASN A 184 -17.02 -1.61 -28.01
C ASN A 184 -15.73 -0.78 -28.11
N LEU A 185 -15.13 -0.66 -29.31
CA LEU A 185 -13.97 0.22 -29.51
C LEU A 185 -14.38 1.70 -29.55
N ALA A 186 -15.53 2.02 -30.17
CA ALA A 186 -16.04 3.38 -30.24
C ALA A 186 -16.62 3.87 -28.91
N ASN A 187 -17.27 2.97 -28.17
CA ASN A 187 -17.90 3.22 -26.88
C ASN A 187 -17.38 2.20 -25.86
N PRO A 188 -16.15 2.37 -25.33
CA PRO A 188 -15.60 1.46 -24.34
C PRO A 188 -16.48 1.47 -23.08
N PRO A 189 -16.85 0.30 -22.54
CA PRO A 189 -17.68 0.23 -21.34
C PRO A 189 -16.91 0.80 -20.14
N ASP A 190 -17.61 1.61 -19.35
CA ASP A 190 -17.05 2.13 -18.11
C ASP A 190 -17.00 1.02 -17.05
N HIS A 191 -15.83 0.85 -16.44
CA HIS A 191 -15.58 -0.21 -15.48
C HIS A 191 -14.68 0.32 -14.36
N PRO A 192 -14.97 0.03 -13.07
CA PRO A 192 -14.18 0.55 -11.93
C PRO A 192 -12.70 0.15 -11.97
N LEU A 193 -12.36 -0.92 -12.70
CA LEU A 193 -10.99 -1.37 -12.91
C LEU A 193 -10.20 -0.47 -13.86
N ASN A 194 -10.85 0.31 -14.72
CA ASN A 194 -10.20 1.15 -15.73
C ASN A 194 -9.21 2.14 -15.08
N THR A 195 -9.62 2.78 -13.99
CA THR A 195 -8.79 3.73 -13.22
C THR A 195 -7.65 3.02 -12.48
N LEU A 196 -7.91 1.85 -11.90
CA LEU A 196 -6.90 1.06 -11.18
C LEU A 196 -5.82 0.53 -12.13
N GLU A 197 -6.18 0.16 -13.36
CA GLU A 197 -5.22 -0.25 -14.40
C GLU A 197 -4.30 0.90 -14.81
N GLU A 198 -4.85 2.11 -14.95
CA GLU A 198 -4.07 3.31 -15.29
C GLU A 198 -3.12 3.69 -14.14
N GLU A 199 -3.61 3.64 -12.90
CA GLU A 199 -2.76 3.86 -11.72
C GLU A 199 -1.65 2.81 -11.64
N TYR A 200 -1.97 1.52 -11.84
CA TYR A 200 -0.97 0.46 -11.80
C TYR A 200 0.04 0.61 -12.94
N ALA A 201 -0.39 0.90 -14.17
CA ALA A 201 0.52 1.12 -15.28
C ALA A 201 1.52 2.25 -14.99
N ILE A 202 1.08 3.34 -14.36
CA ILE A 202 2.00 4.44 -14.03
C ILE A 202 2.95 4.07 -12.89
N TRP A 203 2.42 3.49 -11.81
CA TRP A 203 3.12 3.31 -10.54
C TRP A 203 3.74 1.93 -10.33
N LYS A 204 3.63 1.00 -11.30
CA LYS A 204 4.21 -0.34 -11.20
C LYS A 204 5.68 -0.33 -10.78
N HIS A 205 6.47 0.60 -11.29
CA HIS A 205 7.90 0.75 -10.99
C HIS A 205 8.22 1.05 -9.51
N THR A 206 7.27 1.57 -8.73
CA THR A 206 7.48 1.82 -7.29
C THR A 206 7.01 0.67 -6.41
N ILE A 207 6.09 -0.17 -6.92
CA ILE A 207 5.60 -1.35 -6.21
C ILE A 207 6.66 -2.45 -6.24
N PRO A 208 6.93 -3.18 -5.14
CA PRO A 208 7.92 -4.26 -5.12
C PRO A 208 7.70 -5.29 -6.23
N HIS A 209 8.73 -5.57 -7.03
CA HIS A 209 8.67 -6.49 -8.17
C HIS A 209 8.07 -7.87 -7.83
N GLN A 210 8.37 -8.38 -6.65
CA GLN A 210 7.92 -9.70 -6.20
C GLN A 210 6.39 -9.82 -6.16
N THR A 211 5.67 -8.70 -5.99
CA THR A 211 4.19 -8.73 -5.89
C THR A 211 3.50 -8.61 -7.25
N TRP A 212 4.23 -8.26 -8.32
CA TRP A 212 3.62 -7.96 -9.62
C TRP A 212 2.82 -9.13 -10.22
N PRO A 213 3.29 -10.39 -10.22
CA PRO A 213 2.57 -11.49 -10.85
C PRO A 213 1.17 -11.69 -10.26
N MET A 214 1.06 -11.66 -8.92
CA MET A 214 -0.21 -11.84 -8.22
C MET A 214 -1.17 -10.65 -8.45
N VAL A 215 -0.64 -9.42 -8.52
CA VAL A 215 -1.47 -8.24 -8.87
C VAL A 215 -2.02 -8.36 -10.29
N GLU A 216 -1.19 -8.77 -11.25
CA GLU A 216 -1.60 -8.98 -12.64
C GLU A 216 -2.67 -10.09 -12.78
N GLU A 217 -2.54 -11.18 -12.03
CA GLU A 217 -3.54 -12.24 -11.96
C GLU A 217 -4.88 -11.76 -11.38
N LYS A 218 -4.85 -10.92 -10.35
CA LYS A 218 -6.08 -10.34 -9.77
C LYS A 218 -6.77 -9.37 -10.72
N PHE A 219 -6.03 -8.65 -11.58
CA PHE A 219 -6.64 -7.87 -12.66
C PHE A 219 -7.39 -8.77 -13.66
N MET A 220 -6.84 -9.95 -14.02
CA MET A 220 -7.55 -10.94 -14.86
C MET A 220 -8.84 -11.39 -14.16
N THR A 221 -8.72 -11.80 -12.90
CA THR A 221 -9.83 -12.33 -12.09
C THR A 221 -10.96 -11.31 -11.97
N ALA A 222 -10.63 -10.04 -11.75
CA ALA A 222 -11.61 -8.97 -11.58
C ALA A 222 -12.46 -8.69 -12.83
N ARG A 223 -11.95 -8.98 -14.04
CA ARG A 223 -12.73 -8.85 -15.29
C ARG A 223 -13.44 -10.13 -15.70
N GLN A 224 -12.87 -11.30 -15.37
CA GLN A 224 -13.39 -12.59 -15.82
C GLN A 224 -14.47 -13.17 -14.90
N ASN A 225 -14.38 -12.90 -13.59
CA ASN A 225 -15.25 -13.52 -12.60
C ASN A 225 -16.01 -12.46 -11.78
N PRO A 226 -17.30 -12.21 -12.10
CA PRO A 226 -18.13 -11.26 -11.35
C PRO A 226 -18.26 -11.58 -9.85
N PHE A 227 -18.17 -12.85 -9.45
CA PHE A 227 -18.30 -13.25 -8.05
C PHE A 227 -17.05 -12.92 -7.22
N ALA A 228 -15.87 -13.09 -7.81
CA ALA A 228 -14.58 -12.79 -7.17
C ALA A 228 -14.09 -11.35 -7.44
N GLN A 229 -14.85 -10.57 -8.22
CA GLN A 229 -14.46 -9.24 -8.66
C GLN A 229 -14.19 -8.30 -7.49
N ARG A 230 -15.05 -8.29 -6.48
CA ARG A 230 -14.91 -7.39 -5.33
C ARG A 230 -13.62 -7.65 -4.56
N GLU A 231 -13.36 -8.92 -4.22
CA GLU A 231 -12.15 -9.33 -3.49
C GLU A 231 -10.89 -9.03 -4.30
N ALA A 232 -10.92 -9.23 -5.62
CA ALA A 232 -9.81 -8.91 -6.50
C ALA A 232 -9.56 -7.38 -6.59
N ILE A 233 -10.61 -6.57 -6.65
CA ILE A 233 -10.51 -5.10 -6.62
C ILE A 233 -9.93 -4.64 -5.28
N ASP A 234 -10.42 -5.16 -4.15
CA ASP A 234 -9.91 -4.82 -2.81
C ASP A 234 -8.42 -5.17 -2.67
N PHE A 235 -8.01 -6.32 -3.23
CA PHE A 235 -6.61 -6.71 -3.31
C PHE A 235 -5.76 -5.73 -4.14
N ILE A 236 -6.22 -5.36 -5.34
CA ILE A 236 -5.50 -4.43 -6.23
C ILE A 236 -5.37 -3.06 -5.56
N GLN A 237 -6.44 -2.55 -4.95
CA GLN A 237 -6.42 -1.29 -4.21
C GLN A 237 -5.46 -1.35 -3.02
N PHE A 238 -5.35 -2.51 -2.36
CA PHE A 238 -4.36 -2.74 -1.32
C PHE A 238 -2.93 -2.63 -1.87
N ALA A 239 -2.63 -3.32 -2.97
CA ALA A 239 -1.33 -3.30 -3.62
C ALA A 239 -0.93 -1.92 -4.16
N LEU A 240 -1.89 -1.16 -4.71
CA LEU A 240 -1.66 0.23 -5.15
C LEU A 240 -1.35 1.18 -3.99
N GLY A 241 -1.65 0.80 -2.75
CA GLY A 241 -1.20 1.52 -1.56
C GLY A 241 0.33 1.62 -1.44
N PHE A 242 1.08 0.77 -2.14
CA PHE A 242 2.54 0.77 -2.17
C PHE A 242 3.13 1.72 -3.23
N LYS A 243 2.31 2.52 -3.93
CA LYS A 243 2.77 3.43 -5.01
C LYS A 243 3.84 4.46 -4.61
N SER A 244 4.02 4.73 -3.31
CA SER A 244 5.04 5.64 -2.78
C SER A 244 6.14 4.90 -2.00
N PHE A 245 6.34 3.61 -2.27
CA PHE A 245 7.39 2.81 -1.65
C PHE A 245 8.75 3.21 -2.24
N ILE A 246 9.37 4.21 -1.63
CA ILE A 246 10.70 4.71 -2.00
C ILE A 246 11.58 4.65 -0.74
N PRO A 247 12.73 3.97 -0.78
CA PRO A 247 13.68 3.95 0.33
C PRO A 247 14.17 5.39 0.58
N LYS A 248 13.97 5.90 1.80
CA LYS A 248 14.20 7.31 2.11
C LYS A 248 15.68 7.62 2.26
N THR A 249 16.07 8.83 1.86
CA THR A 249 17.43 9.36 2.05
C THR A 249 17.81 9.45 3.53
N PRO A 250 19.05 9.06 3.88
CA PRO A 250 19.53 9.06 5.27
C PRO A 250 19.56 10.46 5.84
N LEU A 251 19.24 10.59 7.14
CA LEU A 251 19.40 11.82 7.90
C LEU A 251 20.87 12.05 8.25
N SER A 252 21.24 13.25 8.71
CA SER A 252 22.59 13.49 9.22
C SER A 252 22.74 13.01 10.67
N ASN A 253 23.80 12.22 10.95
CA ASN A 253 24.08 11.62 12.26
C ASN A 253 24.06 12.61 13.44
N THR A 254 24.52 13.85 13.24
CA THR A 254 24.54 14.90 14.29
C THR A 254 23.15 15.33 14.76
N GLN A 255 22.13 15.28 13.89
CA GLN A 255 20.76 15.66 14.26
C GLN A 255 20.11 14.59 15.15
N ILE A 256 20.40 13.32 14.88
CA ILE A 256 19.78 12.20 15.60
C ILE A 256 20.28 12.08 17.03
N GLN A 257 21.58 12.30 17.26
CA GLN A 257 22.13 12.28 18.63
C GLN A 257 21.46 13.34 19.53
N THR A 258 21.20 14.53 18.97
CA THR A 258 20.48 15.59 19.68
C THR A 258 19.04 15.19 19.99
N MET A 259 18.36 14.53 19.04
CA MET A 259 17.01 14.00 19.25
C MET A 259 16.99 12.94 20.34
N ILE A 260 17.92 11.98 20.32
CA ILE A 260 18.03 10.91 21.33
C ILE A 260 18.16 11.52 22.73
N HIS A 261 19.05 12.50 22.91
CA HIS A 261 19.24 13.16 24.21
C HIS A 261 17.95 13.83 24.70
N ARG A 262 17.24 14.57 23.83
CA ARG A 262 15.99 15.26 24.18
C ARG A 262 14.87 14.29 24.54
N VAL A 263 14.69 13.23 23.75
CA VAL A 263 13.66 12.22 24.01
C VAL A 263 13.99 11.47 25.31
N ASN A 264 15.26 11.14 25.57
CA ASN A 264 15.67 10.50 26.82
C ASN A 264 15.39 11.39 28.05
N ALA A 265 15.59 12.70 27.95
CA ALA A 265 15.26 13.63 29.03
C ALA A 265 13.74 13.71 29.30
N ARG A 266 12.89 13.62 28.25
CA ARG A 266 11.44 13.53 28.41
C ARG A 266 11.00 12.21 29.04
N ILE A 267 11.62 11.10 28.64
CA ILE A 267 11.42 9.79 29.27
C ILE A 267 11.80 9.88 30.76
N ASP A 268 12.91 10.54 31.10
CA ASP A 268 13.31 10.74 32.48
C ASP A 268 12.24 11.48 33.28
N SER A 269 11.82 12.64 32.79
CA SER A 269 10.81 13.48 33.42
C SER A 269 9.45 12.79 33.57
N PHE A 270 9.08 11.91 32.63
CA PHE A 270 7.84 11.15 32.72
C PHE A 270 7.86 10.17 33.90
N PHE A 271 8.96 9.45 34.08
CA PHE A 271 9.08 8.46 35.15
C PHE A 271 9.32 9.07 36.53
N ASP A 272 9.62 10.37 36.63
CA ASP A 272 9.71 11.07 37.93
C ASP A 272 8.36 11.10 38.69
N GLN A 273 7.25 10.91 37.96
CA GLN A 273 5.89 10.84 38.53
C GLN A 273 5.54 9.47 39.13
N TYR A 274 6.42 8.48 38.98
CA TYR A 274 6.21 7.10 39.38
C TYR A 274 7.03 6.72 40.62
N GLU A 275 6.61 5.65 41.30
CA GLU A 275 7.39 5.04 42.36
C GLU A 275 8.78 4.66 41.83
N LYS A 276 9.75 4.47 42.75
CA LYS A 276 11.16 4.22 42.40
C LYS A 276 11.28 3.21 41.27
N PHE A 277 11.70 3.71 40.11
CA PHE A 277 11.88 2.93 38.90
C PHE A 277 13.38 2.70 38.70
N ASP A 278 13.78 1.43 38.71
CA ASP A 278 15.19 1.05 38.65
C ASP A 278 15.86 1.55 37.35
N GLN A 279 17.16 1.83 37.42
CA GLN A 279 17.91 2.36 36.28
C GLN A 279 18.02 1.36 35.13
N GLU A 280 18.02 0.07 35.43
CA GLU A 280 18.11 -1.01 34.43
C GLU A 280 16.88 -1.05 33.49
N PRO A 281 15.63 -1.19 33.96
CA PRO A 281 14.45 -1.18 33.09
C PRO A 281 14.28 0.16 32.36
N LYS A 282 14.59 1.29 33.01
CA LYS A 282 14.61 2.61 32.36
C LYS A 282 15.64 2.68 31.23
N GLY A 283 16.81 2.08 31.44
CA GLY A 283 17.88 1.96 30.46
C GLY A 283 17.48 1.16 29.24
N LEU A 284 16.74 0.05 29.42
CA LEU A 284 16.20 -0.75 28.31
C LEU A 284 15.24 0.04 27.42
N ILE A 285 14.32 0.80 28.02
CA ILE A 285 13.41 1.69 27.28
C ILE A 285 14.21 2.68 26.44
N LYS A 286 15.15 3.41 27.06
CA LYS A 286 15.99 4.40 26.36
C LYS A 286 16.83 3.77 25.25
N LEU A 287 17.38 2.58 25.47
CA LEU A 287 18.15 1.85 24.48
C LEU A 287 17.31 1.54 23.23
N ARG A 288 16.08 1.03 23.40
CA ARG A 288 15.20 0.70 22.28
C ARG A 288 14.71 1.93 21.53
N VAL A 289 14.38 2.99 22.25
CA VAL A 289 14.03 4.28 21.64
C VAL A 289 15.22 4.84 20.85
N GLY A 290 16.43 4.78 21.39
CA GLY A 290 17.65 5.20 20.71
C GLY A 290 17.93 4.39 19.44
N GLN A 291 17.81 3.06 19.50
CA GLN A 291 17.95 2.18 18.33
C GLN A 291 16.93 2.49 17.24
N PHE A 292 15.66 2.72 17.62
CA PHE A 292 14.64 3.15 16.67
C PHE A 292 15.01 4.48 16.01
N LEU A 293 15.47 5.46 16.79
CA LEU A 293 15.86 6.77 16.26
C LEU A 293 17.07 6.68 15.31
N LEU A 294 18.05 5.82 15.59
CA LEU A 294 19.17 5.53 14.68
C LEU A 294 18.70 4.82 13.41
N ALA A 295 17.74 3.89 13.52
CA ALA A 295 17.18 3.19 12.37
C ALA A 295 16.43 4.13 11.39
N LEU A 296 15.96 5.29 11.86
CA LEU A 296 15.42 6.35 10.99
C LEU A 296 16.47 7.00 10.09
N GLU A 297 17.76 6.93 10.46
CA GLU A 297 18.89 7.36 9.62
C GLU A 297 19.21 6.30 8.57
N ASP A 298 19.43 5.09 9.05
CA ASP A 298 19.89 3.96 8.27
C ASP A 298 19.01 2.77 8.66
N PRO A 299 18.07 2.37 7.79
CA PRO A 299 17.21 1.22 8.04
C PRO A 299 17.99 -0.09 8.26
N LYS A 300 19.27 -0.16 7.88
CA LYS A 300 20.14 -1.31 8.17
C LYS A 300 20.61 -1.36 9.63
N GLN A 301 20.41 -0.28 10.39
CA GLN A 301 20.89 -0.13 11.76
C GLN A 301 19.84 -0.47 12.84
N GLY A 302 18.63 -0.95 12.52
CA GLY A 302 17.75 -1.47 13.59
C GLY A 302 16.39 -2.04 13.17
N PRO A 303 15.53 -2.42 14.14
CA PRO A 303 15.77 -2.77 15.55
C PRO A 303 15.73 -4.29 15.78
N ALA A 304 16.48 -4.79 16.77
CA ALA A 304 16.61 -6.23 17.01
C ALA A 304 15.53 -6.86 17.91
N ARG A 305 14.71 -6.07 18.65
CA ARG A 305 13.67 -6.56 19.60
C ARG A 305 12.59 -5.51 19.86
N GLY A 306 11.37 -5.97 20.20
CA GLY A 306 10.29 -5.12 20.69
C GLY A 306 10.44 -4.73 22.17
N LEU A 307 9.64 -3.79 22.65
CA LEU A 307 9.51 -3.43 24.05
C LEU A 307 8.22 -4.02 24.62
N HIS A 308 8.28 -4.75 25.72
CA HIS A 308 7.09 -5.29 26.40
C HIS A 308 6.88 -4.60 27.73
N LEU A 309 5.82 -3.81 27.85
CA LEU A 309 5.42 -3.11 29.07
C LEU A 309 4.34 -3.92 29.77
N TYR A 310 4.66 -4.54 30.90
CA TYR A 310 3.67 -5.25 31.73
C TYR A 310 3.48 -4.55 33.07
N GLY A 311 2.38 -4.83 33.75
CA GLY A 311 2.07 -4.23 35.06
C GLY A 311 0.57 -3.97 35.23
N PRO A 312 0.11 -3.44 36.37
CA PRO A 312 -1.31 -3.29 36.65
C PRO A 312 -2.07 -2.46 35.60
N PRO A 313 -3.40 -2.66 35.45
CA PRO A 313 -4.19 -1.85 34.53
C PRO A 313 -4.26 -0.40 35.03
N GLY A 314 -4.32 0.55 34.08
CA GLY A 314 -4.52 1.97 34.42
C GLY A 314 -3.30 2.70 34.98
N VAL A 315 -2.11 2.10 34.97
CA VAL A 315 -0.87 2.75 35.43
C VAL A 315 -0.25 3.70 34.40
N GLY A 316 -0.75 3.75 33.15
CA GLY A 316 -0.26 4.70 32.14
C GLY A 316 0.60 4.12 31.01
N LYS A 317 0.62 2.79 30.81
CA LYS A 317 1.35 2.14 29.69
C LYS A 317 0.99 2.72 28.31
N THR A 318 -0.31 2.76 28.00
CA THR A 318 -0.84 3.36 26.76
C THR A 318 -0.53 4.86 26.66
N HIS A 319 -0.58 5.58 27.79
CA HIS A 319 -0.27 7.00 27.85
C HIS A 319 1.21 7.25 27.53
N PHE A 320 2.13 6.48 28.11
CA PHE A 320 3.56 6.54 27.80
C PHE A 320 3.84 6.37 26.31
N ALA A 321 3.25 5.34 25.66
CA ALA A 321 3.45 5.10 24.23
C ALA A 321 2.96 6.26 23.34
N ARG A 322 1.85 6.90 23.72
CA ARG A 322 1.32 8.09 23.03
C ARG A 322 2.23 9.31 23.22
N SER A 323 2.62 9.59 24.47
CA SER A 323 3.52 10.70 24.80
C SER A 323 4.89 10.54 24.13
N LEU A 324 5.39 9.31 24.01
CA LEU A 324 6.65 9.04 23.33
C LEU A 324 6.66 9.50 21.87
N LYS A 325 5.58 9.24 21.13
CA LYS A 325 5.42 9.73 19.75
C LYS A 325 5.38 11.26 19.71
N GLU A 326 4.72 11.91 20.66
CA GLU A 326 4.71 13.37 20.76
C GLU A 326 6.12 13.91 21.01
N TRP A 327 6.88 13.34 21.94
CA TRP A 327 8.25 13.75 22.22
C TRP A 327 9.19 13.56 21.03
N ILE A 328 9.04 12.47 20.28
CA ILE A 328 9.82 12.23 19.05
C ILE A 328 9.48 13.28 17.98
N ASN A 329 8.20 13.61 17.80
CA ASN A 329 7.77 14.60 16.84
C ASN A 329 8.17 16.03 17.26
N GLU A 330 8.05 16.40 18.54
CA GLU A 330 8.56 17.67 19.08
C GLU A 330 10.06 17.80 18.85
N ALA A 331 10.84 16.75 19.16
CA ALA A 331 12.28 16.76 18.94
C ALA A 331 12.67 16.92 17.46
N SER A 332 11.75 16.58 16.54
CA SER A 332 11.96 16.69 15.09
C SER A 332 11.56 18.03 14.47
N GLN A 333 10.60 18.75 15.06
CA GLN A 333 10.02 19.98 14.47
C GLN A 333 11.04 21.12 14.34
N ASP A 334 12.07 21.15 15.17
CA ASP A 334 13.16 22.13 15.07
C ASP A 334 13.98 22.01 13.76
N ASN A 335 13.84 20.91 13.00
CA ASN A 335 14.68 20.59 11.84
C ASN A 335 13.92 20.53 10.48
N PHE A 336 12.73 21.13 10.36
CA PHE A 336 11.95 21.23 9.11
C PHE A 336 11.50 19.90 8.46
N LEU A 337 11.63 18.76 9.17
CA LEU A 337 11.28 17.45 8.66
C LEU A 337 9.78 17.16 8.83
N GLU A 338 9.14 16.64 7.77
CA GLU A 338 7.80 16.02 7.85
C GLU A 338 7.73 15.01 9.00
N SER A 339 6.54 14.81 9.60
CA SER A 339 6.34 14.03 10.83
C SER A 339 7.13 12.71 10.82
N ILE A 340 8.12 12.62 11.70
CA ILE A 340 9.08 11.52 11.71
C ILE A 340 8.42 10.20 12.13
N SER A 341 7.47 10.25 13.07
CA SER A 341 6.83 9.06 13.62
C SER A 341 5.31 9.06 13.46
N GLY A 342 4.81 8.05 12.74
CA GLY A 342 3.41 7.63 12.83
C GLY A 342 3.12 7.03 14.21
N PHE A 343 1.84 7.02 14.61
CA PHE A 343 1.36 6.27 15.76
C PHE A 343 0.22 5.38 15.32
N GLU A 344 0.31 4.10 15.66
CA GLU A 344 -0.72 3.11 15.37
C GLU A 344 -1.01 2.32 16.65
N ASN A 345 -2.29 2.23 17.01
CA ASN A 345 -2.74 1.43 18.14
C ASN A 345 -3.51 0.21 17.62
N ILE A 346 -3.06 -0.97 17.99
CA ILE A 346 -3.51 -2.23 17.41
C ILE A 346 -3.90 -3.19 18.53
N VAL A 347 -5.04 -3.84 18.35
CA VAL A 347 -5.48 -4.96 19.16
C VAL A 347 -5.59 -6.15 18.22
N VAL A 348 -4.83 -7.21 18.49
CA VAL A 348 -4.79 -8.41 17.65
C VAL A 348 -5.76 -9.43 18.24
N SER A 349 -6.72 -9.87 17.43
CA SER A 349 -7.78 -10.77 17.89
C SER A 349 -7.65 -12.21 17.37
N SER A 350 -6.88 -12.45 16.31
CA SER A 350 -6.73 -13.79 15.73
C SER A 350 -5.32 -14.08 15.18
N PRO A 351 -4.94 -15.36 15.04
CA PRO A 351 -3.69 -15.77 14.39
C PRO A 351 -3.56 -15.27 12.95
N GLU A 352 -4.65 -15.38 12.18
CA GLU A 352 -4.72 -14.95 10.78
C GLU A 352 -4.50 -13.45 10.63
N GLU A 353 -4.94 -12.66 11.62
CA GLU A 353 -4.70 -11.22 11.63
C GLU A 353 -3.22 -10.90 11.83
N LEU A 354 -2.53 -11.66 12.68
CA LEU A 354 -1.11 -11.46 13.00
C LEU A 354 -0.19 -11.89 11.85
N GLU A 355 -0.36 -13.10 11.33
CA GLU A 355 0.50 -13.68 10.29
C GLU A 355 0.08 -13.27 8.88
N GLY A 356 -1.20 -12.98 8.69
CA GLY A 356 -1.82 -12.87 7.38
C GLY A 356 -2.19 -14.23 6.79
N SER A 357 -2.97 -14.17 5.72
CA SER A 357 -3.33 -15.31 4.88
C SER A 357 -3.36 -14.86 3.41
N PRO A 358 -3.54 -15.78 2.44
CA PRO A 358 -3.75 -15.40 1.04
C PRO A 358 -4.97 -14.47 0.82
N ASN A 359 -5.93 -14.49 1.75
CA ASN A 359 -7.17 -13.71 1.64
C ASN A 359 -7.17 -12.46 2.54
N SER A 360 -6.32 -12.39 3.55
CA SER A 360 -6.29 -11.32 4.53
C SER A 360 -4.86 -10.82 4.79
N PRO A 361 -4.57 -9.51 4.65
CA PRO A 361 -3.23 -9.00 4.89
C PRO A 361 -2.92 -8.99 6.39
N SER A 362 -1.69 -9.36 6.74
CA SER A 362 -1.18 -9.33 8.12
C SER A 362 -1.18 -7.92 8.71
N VAL A 363 -1.23 -7.82 10.04
CA VAL A 363 -1.13 -6.53 10.76
C VAL A 363 0.07 -5.71 10.28
N PHE A 364 1.24 -6.34 10.19
CA PHE A 364 2.47 -5.65 9.80
C PHE A 364 2.44 -5.18 8.35
N LEU A 365 1.79 -5.93 7.45
CA LEU A 365 1.62 -5.49 6.07
C LEU A 365 0.67 -4.28 5.96
N ARG A 366 -0.39 -4.25 6.77
CA ARG A 366 -1.29 -3.09 6.87
C ARG A 366 -0.56 -1.88 7.45
N LEU A 367 0.31 -2.08 8.45
CA LEU A 367 1.15 -1.02 9.02
C LEU A 367 2.10 -0.44 7.98
N LEU A 368 2.77 -1.29 7.21
CA LEU A 368 3.64 -0.84 6.12
C LEU A 368 2.88 0.04 5.13
N ARG A 369 1.69 -0.40 4.70
CA ARG A 369 0.82 0.38 3.80
C ARG A 369 0.43 1.72 4.42
N SER A 370 0.07 1.74 5.71
CA SER A 370 -0.26 2.98 6.43
C SER A 370 0.92 3.95 6.45
N GLN A 371 2.13 3.45 6.74
CA GLN A 371 3.37 4.24 6.77
C GLN A 371 3.69 4.88 5.42
N ILE A 372 3.56 4.10 4.33
CA ILE A 372 3.78 4.58 2.96
C ILE A 372 2.77 5.67 2.62
N THR A 373 1.49 5.45 2.93
CA THR A 373 0.40 6.38 2.63
C THR A 373 0.55 7.70 3.39
N LYS A 374 0.92 7.63 4.67
CA LYS A 374 1.18 8.78 5.55
C LYS A 374 2.55 9.42 5.31
N LYS A 375 3.40 8.82 4.47
CA LYS A 375 4.78 9.23 4.19
C LYS A 375 5.65 9.37 5.45
N THR A 376 5.40 8.62 6.51
CA THR A 376 6.18 8.69 7.77
C THR A 376 7.52 7.99 7.65
N ARG A 377 8.59 8.48 8.31
CA ARG A 377 9.93 7.84 8.26
C ARG A 377 10.03 6.57 9.10
N GLY A 378 9.28 6.52 10.19
CA GLY A 378 9.05 5.31 10.98
C GLY A 378 7.73 5.41 11.74
N THR A 379 7.45 4.44 12.61
CA THR A 379 6.21 4.43 13.39
C THR A 379 6.42 3.83 14.77
N VAL A 380 5.78 4.44 15.76
CA VAL A 380 5.59 3.83 17.07
C VAL A 380 4.31 3.01 17.01
N VAL A 381 4.44 1.70 17.18
CA VAL A 381 3.34 0.74 17.12
C VAL A 381 3.04 0.29 18.54
N LEU A 382 1.85 0.62 19.03
CA LEU A 382 1.33 0.09 20.29
C LEU A 382 0.45 -1.12 19.99
N MET A 383 0.85 -2.28 20.51
CA MET A 383 -0.02 -3.45 20.62
C MET A 383 -0.63 -3.42 22.03
N ASP A 384 -1.82 -2.83 22.13
CA ASP A 384 -2.55 -2.75 23.39
C ASP A 384 -3.27 -4.08 23.67
N GLU A 385 -3.58 -4.34 24.93
CA GLU A 385 -4.20 -5.60 25.38
C GLU A 385 -3.45 -6.85 24.86
N ALA A 386 -2.11 -6.82 24.96
CA ALA A 386 -1.22 -7.87 24.47
C ALA A 386 -1.21 -9.14 25.35
N GLU A 387 -2.27 -9.40 26.12
CA GLU A 387 -2.47 -10.66 26.85
C GLU A 387 -2.50 -11.87 25.91
N TRP A 388 -2.89 -11.67 24.65
CA TRP A 388 -2.88 -12.70 23.61
C TRP A 388 -1.48 -13.28 23.35
N LEU A 389 -0.38 -12.61 23.74
CA LEU A 389 0.97 -13.21 23.69
C LEU A 389 1.10 -14.46 24.59
N ASN A 390 0.26 -14.57 25.62
CA ASN A 390 0.18 -15.73 26.52
C ASN A 390 -0.90 -16.73 26.11
N ASP A 391 -1.74 -16.43 25.12
CA ASP A 391 -2.76 -17.35 24.62
C ASP A 391 -2.11 -18.54 23.87
N PRO A 392 -2.42 -19.80 24.24
CA PRO A 392 -1.91 -20.99 23.56
C PRO A 392 -2.09 -20.98 22.04
N THR A 393 -3.18 -20.41 21.53
CA THR A 393 -3.50 -20.34 20.10
C THR A 393 -2.61 -19.36 19.35
N MET A 394 -2.10 -18.33 20.04
CA MET A 394 -1.33 -17.22 19.46
C MET A 394 0.18 -17.38 19.62
N LYS A 395 0.66 -18.20 20.58
CA LYS A 395 2.09 -18.38 20.85
C LYS A 395 2.90 -18.82 19.63
N ALA A 396 2.43 -19.83 18.90
CA ALA A 396 3.14 -20.33 17.72
C ALA A 396 3.16 -19.28 16.57
N PRO A 397 2.03 -18.65 16.21
CA PRO A 397 2.00 -17.52 15.29
C PRO A 397 2.94 -16.38 15.68
N ALA A 398 2.89 -15.94 16.95
CA ALA A 398 3.72 -14.85 17.45
C ALA A 398 5.23 -15.18 17.34
N LYS A 399 5.64 -16.42 17.63
CA LYS A 399 7.04 -16.86 17.47
C LYS A 399 7.53 -16.78 16.03
N ARG A 400 6.67 -17.06 15.05
CA ARG A 400 7.02 -16.99 13.61
C ARG A 400 7.13 -15.54 13.14
N VAL A 401 6.19 -14.68 13.55
CA VAL A 401 6.17 -13.27 13.15
C VAL A 401 7.29 -12.47 13.82
N PHE A 402 7.57 -12.73 15.10
CA PHE A 402 8.65 -12.07 15.86
C PHE A 402 9.98 -12.82 15.77
N ASN A 403 10.20 -13.61 14.71
CA ASN A 403 11.39 -14.45 14.60
C ASN A 403 12.66 -13.58 14.56
N ASN A 404 13.60 -13.87 15.46
CA ASN A 404 14.83 -13.12 15.70
C ASN A 404 14.67 -11.65 16.12
N GLY A 405 13.44 -11.20 16.35
CA GLY A 405 13.11 -9.82 16.73
C GLY A 405 13.49 -8.76 15.68
N ASP A 406 14.00 -9.21 14.53
CA ASP A 406 14.38 -8.35 13.42
C ASP A 406 13.13 -8.12 12.55
N LEU A 407 12.56 -6.93 12.69
CA LEU A 407 11.39 -6.48 11.94
C LEU A 407 11.79 -5.68 10.68
N SER A 408 13.04 -5.77 10.23
CA SER A 408 13.50 -5.13 9.00
C SER A 408 12.87 -5.71 7.74
N THR A 409 12.36 -6.95 7.80
CA THR A 409 11.61 -7.58 6.71
C THR A 409 10.35 -8.27 7.22
N ILE A 410 9.31 -8.30 6.39
CA ILE A 410 8.10 -9.10 6.63
C ILE A 410 8.04 -10.19 5.58
N GLN A 411 7.75 -11.42 6.02
CA GLN A 411 7.28 -12.47 5.12
C GLN A 411 5.75 -12.44 5.06
N THR A 412 5.19 -12.47 3.85
CA THR A 412 3.74 -12.46 3.64
C THR A 412 3.33 -13.41 2.53
N ASP A 413 2.32 -14.23 2.82
CA ASP A 413 1.67 -15.11 1.85
C ASP A 413 0.52 -14.40 1.10
N TYR A 414 0.15 -13.19 1.54
CA TYR A 414 -0.93 -12.41 0.95
C TYR A 414 -0.67 -12.11 -0.54
N PHE A 415 0.58 -11.81 -0.89
CA PHE A 415 0.99 -11.57 -2.29
C PHE A 415 1.35 -12.86 -3.04
N GLY A 416 1.07 -14.03 -2.46
CA GLY A 416 1.44 -15.34 -2.98
C GLY A 416 2.82 -15.79 -2.51
N ASN A 417 3.29 -16.87 -3.11
CA ASN A 417 4.57 -17.50 -2.78
C ASN A 417 5.67 -16.94 -3.68
N GLY A 418 6.85 -16.73 -3.11
CA GLY A 418 8.08 -16.44 -3.86
C GLY A 418 8.54 -17.65 -4.68
N GLU A 419 9.60 -17.45 -5.47
CA GLU A 419 10.15 -18.48 -6.38
C GLU A 419 10.57 -19.76 -5.64
N ASP A 420 10.92 -19.65 -4.35
CA ASP A 420 11.33 -20.76 -3.48
C ASP A 420 10.15 -21.46 -2.77
N GLY A 421 8.91 -21.04 -3.04
CA GLY A 421 7.70 -21.57 -2.39
C GLY A 421 7.44 -21.02 -0.98
N THR A 422 8.30 -20.15 -0.47
CA THR A 422 8.11 -19.40 0.78
C THR A 422 7.40 -18.06 0.53
N GLY A 423 6.72 -17.49 1.53
CA GLY A 423 6.09 -16.17 1.43
C GLY A 423 7.04 -15.05 0.97
N ILE A 424 6.48 -14.03 0.33
CA ILE A 424 7.26 -12.90 -0.22
C ILE A 424 7.86 -12.07 0.91
N SER A 425 9.17 -11.82 0.83
CA SER A 425 9.89 -10.96 1.78
C SER A 425 9.87 -9.50 1.30
N LEU A 426 9.30 -8.61 2.11
CA LEU A 426 9.24 -7.17 1.86
C LEU A 426 10.06 -6.40 2.90
N PRO A 427 10.86 -5.39 2.51
CA PRO A 427 11.54 -4.54 3.47
C PRO A 427 10.55 -3.64 4.21
N MET A 428 10.80 -3.46 5.50
CA MET A 428 10.03 -2.59 6.38
C MET A 428 10.73 -1.29 6.69
N TYR A 429 9.94 -0.23 6.88
CA TYR A 429 10.46 0.97 7.52
C TYR A 429 10.63 0.73 9.03
N PRO A 430 11.52 1.51 9.67
CA PRO A 430 11.75 1.40 11.10
C PRO A 430 10.46 1.48 11.93
N MET A 431 10.32 0.55 12.88
CA MET A 431 9.18 0.51 13.81
C MET A 431 9.69 0.36 15.24
N LEU A 432 9.14 1.17 16.15
CA LEU A 432 9.26 0.92 17.58
C LEU A 432 8.02 0.16 18.02
N LEU A 433 8.18 -1.15 18.26
CA LEU A 433 7.10 -2.00 18.73
C LEU A 433 7.01 -1.96 20.25
N ILE A 434 5.84 -1.59 20.77
CA ILE A 434 5.52 -1.58 22.20
C ILE A 434 4.31 -2.51 22.41
N ALA A 435 4.52 -3.65 23.06
CA ALA A 435 3.44 -4.52 23.51
C ALA A 435 3.07 -4.15 24.94
N ALA A 436 1.81 -3.80 25.20
CA ALA A 436 1.32 -3.45 26.52
C ALA A 436 0.34 -4.51 27.01
N SER A 437 0.60 -5.11 28.17
CA SER A 437 -0.29 -6.11 28.79
C SER A 437 -0.34 -5.94 30.30
N ASN A 438 -1.27 -6.65 30.95
CA ASN A 438 -1.33 -6.68 32.41
C ASN A 438 -0.46 -7.78 33.03
N GLN A 439 0.00 -8.73 32.23
CA GLN A 439 0.80 -9.88 32.66
C GLN A 439 2.10 -9.98 31.88
N LYS A 440 3.15 -10.49 32.53
CA LYS A 440 4.44 -10.79 31.88
C LYS A 440 4.26 -11.89 30.83
N ILE A 441 5.04 -11.86 29.75
CA ILE A 441 5.10 -12.98 28.80
C ILE A 441 5.65 -14.20 29.53
N GLU A 442 4.91 -15.30 29.51
CA GLU A 442 5.28 -16.55 30.21
C GLU A 442 6.23 -17.43 29.40
N ASP A 443 6.17 -17.34 28.07
CA ASP A 443 6.97 -18.17 27.19
C ASP A 443 8.37 -17.57 26.98
N ASP A 444 9.42 -18.27 27.43
CA ASP A 444 10.80 -17.77 27.37
C ASP A 444 11.29 -17.45 25.95
N ALA A 445 10.88 -18.26 24.97
CA ALA A 445 11.29 -18.06 23.58
C ALA A 445 10.69 -16.78 23.01
N LEU A 446 9.42 -16.49 23.32
CA LEU A 446 8.75 -15.25 22.93
C LEU A 446 9.28 -14.06 23.74
N ALA A 447 9.46 -14.23 25.06
CA ALA A 447 10.02 -13.20 25.94
C ALA A 447 11.41 -12.76 25.49
N SER A 448 12.24 -13.66 24.96
CA SER A 448 13.57 -13.31 24.41
C SER A 448 13.54 -12.37 23.19
N ARG A 449 12.37 -12.21 22.54
CA ARG A 449 12.14 -11.30 21.41
C ARG A 449 11.75 -9.89 21.85
N PHE A 450 11.48 -9.70 23.14
CA PHE A 450 11.10 -8.43 23.73
C PHE A 450 12.03 -8.06 24.89
N ASP A 451 12.23 -6.77 25.11
CA ASP A 451 12.75 -6.31 26.39
C ASP A 451 11.55 -6.13 27.34
N CYS A 452 11.36 -7.08 28.25
CA CYS A 452 10.26 -7.06 29.21
C CYS A 452 10.57 -6.10 30.37
N VAL A 453 9.71 -5.11 30.55
CA VAL A 453 9.82 -4.07 31.57
C VAL A 453 8.56 -4.06 32.44
N ASP A 454 8.75 -4.22 33.75
CA ASP A 454 7.70 -4.03 34.74
C ASP A 454 7.43 -2.53 34.89
N PHE A 455 6.21 -2.10 34.60
CA PHE A 455 5.82 -0.71 34.60
C PHE A 455 5.48 -0.28 36.04
N PRO A 456 6.15 0.76 36.57
CA PRO A 456 6.01 1.15 37.96
C PRO A 456 4.62 1.70 38.27
N ASN A 457 4.22 1.66 39.55
CA ASN A 457 3.00 2.32 39.98
C ASN A 457 3.20 3.84 40.07
N PRO A 458 2.15 4.64 39.80
CA PRO A 458 2.23 6.09 39.96
C PRO A 458 2.40 6.49 41.43
N THR A 459 3.11 7.59 41.70
CA THR A 459 3.21 8.12 43.06
C THR A 459 1.86 8.66 43.56
N PRO A 460 1.63 8.71 44.88
CA PRO A 460 0.44 9.35 45.45
C PRO A 460 0.27 10.81 45.02
N HIS A 461 1.39 11.53 44.85
CA HIS A 461 1.38 12.90 44.34
C HIS A 461 0.88 12.98 42.90
N ALA A 462 1.37 12.10 42.01
CA ALA A 462 0.93 12.07 40.62
C ALA A 462 -0.56 11.70 40.49
N LEU A 463 -1.05 10.76 41.32
CA LEU A 463 -2.48 10.44 41.38
C LEU A 463 -3.33 11.65 41.80
N LEU A 464 -2.85 12.41 42.79
CA LEU A 464 -3.53 13.63 43.26
C LEU A 464 -3.56 14.70 42.17
N GLU A 465 -2.44 14.96 41.50
CA GLU A 465 -2.33 15.94 40.41
C GLU A 465 -3.25 15.57 39.24
N HIS A 466 -3.26 14.30 38.84
CA HIS A 466 -4.15 13.80 37.80
C HIS A 466 -5.63 13.94 38.18
N ALA A 467 -6.01 13.58 39.41
CA ALA A 467 -7.38 13.76 39.90
C ALA A 467 -7.80 15.24 39.89
N GLN A 468 -6.89 16.16 40.23
CA GLN A 468 -7.15 17.60 40.16
C GLN A 468 -7.31 18.09 38.72
N ASP A 469 -6.49 17.63 37.80
CA ASP A 469 -6.60 17.95 36.37
C ASP A 469 -7.93 17.47 35.79
N VAL A 470 -8.30 16.21 36.01
CA VAL A 470 -9.58 15.66 35.56
C VAL A 470 -10.77 16.39 36.20
N ALA A 471 -10.69 16.70 37.50
CA ALA A 471 -11.71 17.48 38.19
C ALA A 471 -11.82 18.92 37.66
N SER A 472 -10.70 19.52 37.25
CA SER A 472 -10.66 20.85 36.66
C SER A 472 -11.28 20.90 35.27
N LYS A 473 -11.22 19.81 34.50
CA LYS A 473 -11.77 19.71 33.13
C LYS A 473 -13.23 19.24 33.10
N SER A 474 -13.72 18.63 34.16
CA SER A 474 -15.11 18.17 34.26
C SER A 474 -16.09 19.32 34.48
N ALA A 475 -16.96 19.59 33.49
CA ALA A 475 -17.99 20.62 33.56
C ALA A 475 -18.95 20.44 34.76
N MET A 476 -19.26 19.19 35.12
CA MET A 476 -20.11 18.85 36.27
C MET A 476 -19.47 19.27 37.60
N LEU A 477 -18.16 19.04 37.76
CA LEU A 477 -17.44 19.42 38.97
C LEU A 477 -17.14 20.93 39.02
N GLN A 478 -16.96 21.58 37.87
CA GLN A 478 -16.87 23.04 37.80
C GLN A 478 -18.18 23.72 38.24
N LEU A 479 -19.35 23.17 37.85
CA LEU A 479 -20.66 23.67 38.29
C LEU A 479 -20.84 23.52 39.81
N MET A 480 -20.37 22.42 40.38
CA MET A 480 -20.46 22.15 41.83
C MET A 480 -19.41 22.89 42.66
N ARG A 481 -18.22 23.21 42.10
CA ARG A 481 -17.18 24.04 42.75
C ARG A 481 -17.68 25.44 43.12
N ARG A 482 -18.71 25.96 42.44
CA ARG A 482 -19.38 27.21 42.85
C ARG A 482 -20.05 27.13 44.22
N TYR A 483 -20.25 25.94 44.77
CA TYR A 483 -20.95 25.71 46.04
C TYR A 483 -20.07 25.21 47.21
N ARG A 484 -18.78 24.85 47.02
CA ARG A 484 -17.90 24.35 48.11
C ARG A 484 -16.42 24.77 47.91
N THR A 485 -15.82 25.32 48.97
CA THR A 485 -14.49 25.96 48.99
C THR A 485 -13.30 25.06 49.36
N SER A 486 -13.43 23.74 49.50
CA SER A 486 -12.33 22.86 49.93
C SER A 486 -12.04 21.69 48.97
N SER A 487 -11.66 21.99 47.73
CA SER A 487 -11.56 20.94 46.69
C SER A 487 -10.32 20.03 46.78
N GLN A 488 -9.19 20.46 47.37
CA GLN A 488 -7.96 19.64 47.41
C GLN A 488 -7.94 18.63 48.57
N GLU A 489 -8.29 19.05 49.79
CA GLU A 489 -8.32 18.17 50.97
C GLU A 489 -9.33 17.03 50.81
N ASN A 490 -10.46 17.29 50.16
CA ASN A 490 -11.49 16.28 49.91
C ASN A 490 -11.06 15.21 48.89
N ILE A 491 -10.26 15.59 47.88
CA ILE A 491 -9.75 14.63 46.88
C ILE A 491 -8.65 13.75 47.50
N ASP A 492 -7.72 14.33 48.26
CA ASP A 492 -6.68 13.57 48.96
C ASP A 492 -7.27 12.61 50.01
N ALA A 493 -8.25 13.07 50.78
CA ALA A 493 -8.98 12.23 51.74
C ALA A 493 -9.73 11.08 51.04
N TRP A 494 -10.34 11.34 49.87
CA TRP A 494 -11.01 10.30 49.08
C TRP A 494 -10.05 9.27 48.51
N LEU A 495 -8.93 9.70 47.92
CA LEU A 495 -7.90 8.81 47.38
C LEU A 495 -7.38 7.85 48.46
N LYS A 496 -7.12 8.37 49.66
CA LYS A 496 -6.70 7.58 50.84
C LYS A 496 -7.80 6.64 51.32
N LYS A 497 -9.06 7.10 51.43
CA LYS A 497 -10.21 6.29 51.89
C LYS A 497 -10.54 5.14 50.93
N LYS A 498 -10.45 5.38 49.62
CA LYS A 498 -10.75 4.38 48.59
C LYS A 498 -9.54 3.51 48.20
N ASN A 499 -8.36 3.79 48.75
CA ASN A 499 -7.11 3.08 48.47
C ASN A 499 -6.84 2.98 46.96
N VAL A 500 -6.98 4.10 46.26
CA VAL A 500 -6.87 4.18 44.80
C VAL A 500 -5.41 4.01 44.40
N LYS A 501 -5.13 3.10 43.46
CA LYS A 501 -3.75 2.73 43.08
C LYS A 501 -3.37 3.05 41.64
N ASN A 502 -4.34 3.44 40.80
CA ASN A 502 -4.11 3.68 39.38
C ASN A 502 -4.98 4.84 38.85
N PHE A 503 -4.62 5.39 37.69
CA PHE A 503 -5.34 6.50 37.07
C PHE A 503 -6.74 6.12 36.59
N ARG A 504 -6.95 4.85 36.19
CA ARG A 504 -8.24 4.37 35.69
C ARG A 504 -9.34 4.39 36.76
N GLU A 505 -8.99 4.04 38.00
CA GLU A 505 -9.88 4.11 39.16
C GLU A 505 -10.32 5.56 39.46
N ILE A 506 -9.43 6.53 39.25
CA ILE A 506 -9.73 7.96 39.38
C ILE A 506 -10.76 8.38 38.33
N ASP A 507 -10.50 8.06 37.06
CA ASP A 507 -11.41 8.37 35.94
C ASP A 507 -12.80 7.74 36.13
N ALA A 508 -12.86 6.48 36.56
CA ALA A 508 -14.11 5.78 36.82
C ALA A 508 -14.87 6.38 38.02
N GLY A 509 -14.16 6.69 39.11
CA GLY A 509 -14.74 7.30 40.30
C GLY A 509 -15.31 8.70 40.06
N LEU A 510 -14.60 9.50 39.26
CA LEU A 510 -15.00 10.86 38.88
C LEU A 510 -16.19 10.87 37.91
N LYS A 511 -16.20 9.98 36.91
CA LYS A 511 -17.32 9.84 35.95
C LYS A 511 -18.61 9.35 36.60
N ASN A 512 -18.50 8.47 37.60
CA ASN A 512 -19.64 7.96 38.35
C ASN A 512 -20.13 8.93 39.45
N GLY A 513 -19.55 10.13 39.57
CA GLY A 513 -19.94 11.11 40.59
C GLY A 513 -19.65 10.66 42.03
N LEU A 514 -18.80 9.64 42.25
CA LEU A 514 -18.58 9.04 43.57
C LEU A 514 -17.78 9.95 44.54
N LEU A 515 -17.18 11.03 44.05
CA LEU A 515 -16.65 12.09 44.92
C LEU A 515 -17.75 12.95 45.56
N LEU A 516 -19.01 12.81 45.15
CA LEU A 516 -20.11 13.71 45.51
C LEU A 516 -21.13 13.11 46.50
N ILE A 517 -21.03 11.82 46.85
CA ILE A 517 -22.05 11.13 47.67
C ILE A 517 -21.59 10.92 49.13
N GLU A 518 -20.33 11.19 49.48
CA GLU A 518 -19.82 11.06 50.86
C GLU A 518 -19.39 12.40 51.48
#